data_AF-A0A7S7SP35-F1
#
_entry.id   AF-A0A7S7SP35-F1
#
_cell.length_a   1.000
_cell.length_b   1.000
_cell.length_c   1.000
_cell.angle_alpha   90.00
_cell.angle_beta   90.00
_cell.angle_gamma   90.00
#
_symmetry.space_group_name_H-M   'P 1'
#
loop_
_entity.id
_entity.type
_entity.pdbx_description
1 polymer ?
#
loop_
_entity_poly.entity_id
_entity_poly.type
_entity_poly.pdbx_seq_one_letter_code
_entity_poly.pdbx_strand_id
1 'polypeptide(L)'
;MADNPELIGRWVLSGGEIVADEICEEIQRRISRYLQLVSSREGGWRILYQHRTDESYWDVWRQLFRTAGSFNCRPSWELTYPESHLHGGGPPKLTRLSLEEVRQPYPGAPGSCAG
;
A
#
# COMPACT_ATOMS: atom_id res chain seq x y z
N MET A 1 1.06 8.58 -17.74
CA MET A 1 0.02 7.75 -17.11
C MET A 1 0.77 6.64 -16.38
N ALA A 2 1.13 6.86 -15.11
CA ALA A 2 1.94 5.90 -14.38
C ALA A 2 1.05 4.70 -14.05
N ASP A 3 1.41 3.54 -14.59
CA ASP A 3 0.87 2.24 -14.18
C ASP A 3 0.92 2.17 -12.65
N ASN A 4 -0.25 2.17 -12.03
CA ASN A 4 -0.37 2.17 -10.59
C ASN A 4 -0.46 0.70 -10.18
N PRO A 5 0.64 0.07 -9.69
CA PRO A 5 0.63 -1.36 -9.44
C PRO A 5 -0.36 -1.67 -8.32
N GLU A 6 -1.46 -2.33 -8.67
CA GLU A 6 -2.38 -2.94 -7.72
C GLU A 6 -1.98 -4.39 -7.50
N LEU A 7 -1.69 -4.74 -6.25
CA LEU A 7 -1.47 -6.12 -5.83
C LEU A 7 -2.76 -6.59 -5.16
N ILE A 8 -3.44 -7.55 -5.79
CA ILE A 8 -4.70 -8.09 -5.30
C ILE A 8 -4.47 -9.55 -4.96
N GLY A 9 -4.46 -9.86 -3.67
CA GLY A 9 -4.41 -11.24 -3.19
C GLY A 9 -5.68 -12.00 -3.58
N ARG A 10 -5.59 -13.33 -3.56
CA ARG A 10 -6.71 -14.24 -3.79
C ARG A 10 -6.71 -15.36 -2.76
N TRP A 11 -7.91 -15.81 -2.42
CA TRP A 11 -8.11 -17.04 -1.67
C TRP A 11 -8.23 -18.19 -2.64
N VAL A 12 -7.38 -19.20 -2.48
CA VAL A 12 -7.27 -20.35 -3.37
C VAL A 12 -7.66 -21.60 -2.58
N LEU A 13 -8.60 -22.37 -3.12
CA LEU A 13 -8.95 -23.66 -2.55
C LEU A 13 -7.86 -24.68 -2.92
N SER A 14 -7.09 -25.12 -1.92
CA SER A 14 -6.02 -26.11 -2.09
C SER A 14 -6.17 -27.21 -1.03
N GLY A 15 -6.29 -28.47 -1.47
CA GLY A 15 -6.43 -29.61 -0.55
C GLY A 15 -7.71 -29.62 0.31
N GLY A 16 -8.73 -28.85 -0.07
CA GLY A 16 -9.95 -28.67 0.73
C GLY A 16 -9.88 -27.52 1.74
N GLU A 17 -8.75 -26.83 1.82
CA GLU A 17 -8.56 -25.65 2.67
C GLU A 17 -8.51 -24.38 1.82
N ILE A 18 -8.99 -23.26 2.37
CA ILE A 18 -8.84 -21.95 1.76
C ILE A 18 -7.49 -21.39 2.18
N VAL A 19 -6.58 -21.23 1.21
CA VAL A 19 -5.20 -20.78 1.42
C VAL A 19 -4.98 -19.46 0.69
N ALA A 20 -4.16 -18.59 1.28
CA ALA A 20 -3.74 -17.35 0.64
C ALA A 20 -2.76 -17.63 -0.52
N ASP A 21 -2.86 -16.88 -1.61
CA ASP A 21 -1.98 -17.02 -2.76
C ASP A 21 -0.61 -16.33 -2.57
N GLU A 22 0.28 -16.48 -3.55
CA GLU A 22 1.60 -15.84 -3.55
C GLU A 22 1.53 -14.30 -3.50
N ILE A 23 0.47 -13.68 -4.04
CA ILE A 23 0.28 -12.22 -3.98
C ILE A 23 -0.08 -11.78 -2.57
N CYS A 24 -0.89 -12.55 -1.82
CA CYS A 24 -1.10 -12.30 -0.40
C CYS A 24 0.22 -12.30 0.37
N GLU A 25 1.09 -13.29 0.11
CA GLU A 25 2.40 -13.35 0.75
C GLU A 25 3.29 -12.16 0.36
N GLU A 26 3.28 -11.75 -0.92
CA GLU A 26 3.98 -10.56 -1.40
C GLU A 26 3.51 -9.29 -0.68
N ILE A 27 2.19 -9.10 -0.55
CA ILE A 27 1.60 -7.95 0.15
C ILE A 27 2.07 -7.94 1.61
N GLN A 28 1.96 -9.06 2.31
CA GLN A 28 2.39 -9.17 3.70
C GLN A 28 3.90 -8.91 3.86
N ARG A 29 4.70 -9.44 2.94
CA ARG A 29 6.15 -9.22 2.93
C ARG A 29 6.50 -7.75 2.72
N ARG A 30 5.80 -7.06 1.80
CA ARG A 30 5.98 -5.62 1.57
C ARG A 30 5.60 -4.80 2.78
N ILE A 31 4.44 -5.10 3.37
CA ILE A 31 3.96 -4.42 4.58
C ILE A 31 4.99 -4.55 5.71
N SER A 32 5.46 -5.77 5.96
CA SER A 32 6.41 -6.05 7.04
C SER A 32 7.79 -5.42 6.80
N ARG A 33 8.32 -5.50 5.58
CA ARG A 33 9.71 -5.09 5.28
C ARG A 33 9.86 -3.63 4.89
N TYR A 34 8.95 -3.11 4.07
CA TYR A 34 9.17 -1.85 3.37
C TYR A 34 8.19 -0.77 3.77
N LEU A 35 7.05 -1.13 4.35
CA LEU A 35 6.01 -0.17 4.67
C LEU A 35 5.92 0.12 6.17
N GLN A 36 5.49 1.32 6.49
CA GLN A 36 5.13 1.74 7.83
C GLN A 36 3.67 2.20 7.82
N LEU A 37 2.91 1.79 8.83
CA LEU A 37 1.53 2.23 9.00
C LEU A 37 1.53 3.72 9.36
N VAL A 38 0.76 4.49 8.61
CA VAL A 38 0.62 5.95 8.81
C VAL A 38 -0.73 6.29 9.41
N SER A 39 -1.80 5.67 8.90
CA SER A 39 -3.15 5.91 9.38
C SER A 39 -4.03 4.71 9.11
N SER A 40 -5.02 4.49 9.96
CA SER A 40 -6.10 3.53 9.73
C SER A 40 -7.43 4.28 9.81
N ARG A 41 -8.31 4.02 8.85
CA ARG A 41 -9.66 4.59 8.79
C ARG A 41 -10.70 3.49 8.67
N GLU A 42 -11.95 3.89 8.88
CA GLU A 42 -13.11 3.00 8.78
C GLU A 42 -12.92 1.77 9.70
N GLY A 43 -12.50 1.96 10.95
CA GLY A 43 -12.29 0.85 11.88
C GLY A 43 -11.19 -0.16 11.48
N GLY A 44 -10.29 0.22 10.56
CA GLY A 44 -9.22 -0.65 10.06
C GLY A 44 -9.47 -1.23 8.67
N TRP A 45 -10.61 -0.94 8.04
CA TRP A 45 -10.91 -1.38 6.67
C TRP A 45 -10.06 -0.72 5.61
N ARG A 46 -9.55 0.48 5.92
CA ARG A 46 -8.62 1.21 5.09
C ARG A 46 -7.38 1.55 5.88
N ILE A 47 -6.22 1.09 5.41
CA ILE A 47 -4.96 1.36 6.08
C ILE A 47 -4.02 2.04 5.09
N LEU A 48 -3.60 3.25 5.45
CA LEU A 48 -2.58 3.98 4.72
C LEU A 48 -1.21 3.58 5.24
N TYR A 49 -0.39 3.11 4.32
CA TYR A 49 1.00 2.80 4.49
C TYR A 49 1.88 3.78 3.70
N GLN A 50 3.09 3.99 4.18
CA GLN A 50 4.13 4.68 3.42
C GLN A 50 5.42 3.87 3.42
N HIS A 51 6.25 4.06 2.40
CA HIS A 51 7.58 3.46 2.45
C HIS A 51 8.39 3.94 3.64
N ARG A 52 9.13 3.02 4.25
CA ARG A 52 10.15 3.30 5.25
C ARG A 52 11.30 4.05 4.59
N THR A 53 11.77 5.11 5.23
CA THR A 53 13.06 5.73 4.93
C THR A 53 14.12 4.99 5.70
N ASP A 54 14.44 3.79 5.24
CA ASP A 54 15.80 3.34 5.43
C ASP A 54 16.64 4.05 4.36
N GLU A 55 17.75 4.66 4.77
CA GLU A 55 18.59 5.50 3.91
C GLU A 55 19.01 4.77 2.62
N SER A 56 19.13 3.43 2.67
CA SER A 56 19.52 2.59 1.54
C SER A 56 18.51 2.53 0.39
N TYR A 57 17.21 2.67 0.68
CA TYR A 57 16.15 2.58 -0.36
C TYR A 57 15.89 3.93 -1.03
N TRP A 58 16.04 5.02 -0.27
CA TRP A 58 15.67 6.36 -0.72
C TRP A 58 16.53 6.85 -1.89
N ASP A 59 17.82 6.53 -1.90
CA ASP A 59 18.72 6.93 -2.99
C ASP A 59 18.40 6.23 -4.31
N VAL A 60 18.14 4.92 -4.28
CA VAL A 60 17.74 4.16 -5.48
C VAL A 60 16.39 4.66 -5.99
N TRP A 61 15.43 4.89 -5.08
CA TRP A 61 14.11 5.39 -5.46
C TRP A 61 14.18 6.79 -6.06
N ARG A 62 14.95 7.71 -5.45
CA ARG A 62 15.21 9.05 -5.98
C ARG A 62 15.85 8.98 -7.37
N GLN A 63 16.75 8.03 -7.61
CA GLN A 63 17.44 7.89 -8.89
C GLN A 63 16.53 7.36 -10.00
N LEU A 64 15.63 6.42 -9.67
CA LEU A 64 14.65 5.82 -10.57
C LEU A 64 13.47 6.76 -10.90
N PHE A 65 13.05 7.61 -9.95
CA PHE A 65 11.88 8.48 -10.08
C PHE A 65 12.25 9.98 -10.14
N ARG A 66 13.37 10.29 -10.79
CA ARG A 66 14.00 11.63 -10.87
C ARG A 66 13.13 12.74 -11.46
N THR A 67 12.04 12.41 -12.15
CA THR A 67 11.22 13.32 -12.96
C THR A 67 9.87 13.70 -12.34
N ALA A 68 9.48 13.13 -11.21
CA ALA A 68 8.33 13.65 -10.48
C ALA A 68 8.82 14.85 -9.66
N GLY A 69 8.40 16.07 -10.00
CA GLY A 69 8.75 17.33 -9.31
C GLY A 69 8.26 17.44 -7.86
N SER A 70 8.24 16.32 -7.14
CA SER A 70 7.80 16.13 -5.77
C SER A 70 8.91 15.37 -5.03
N PHE A 71 10.08 16.01 -4.91
CA PHE A 71 11.31 15.39 -4.40
C PHE A 71 11.28 14.99 -2.90
N ASN A 72 10.17 15.26 -2.20
CA ASN A 72 9.98 14.96 -0.78
C ASN A 72 8.75 14.07 -0.50
N CYS A 73 8.04 13.57 -1.51
CA CYS A 73 6.85 12.76 -1.30
C CYS A 73 7.18 11.28 -1.35
N ARG A 74 7.00 10.59 -0.23
CA ARG A 74 7.15 9.13 -0.15
C ARG A 74 5.98 8.45 -0.88
N PRO A 75 6.23 7.36 -1.62
CA PRO A 75 5.16 6.56 -2.18
C PRO A 75 4.25 6.04 -1.05
N SER A 76 2.95 6.27 -1.23
CA SER A 76 1.90 5.82 -0.31
C SER A 76 1.20 4.60 -0.89
N TRP A 77 0.75 3.70 -0.01
CA TRP A 77 0.03 2.49 -0.37
C TRP A 77 -1.19 2.36 0.51
N GLU A 78 -2.33 2.03 -0.06
CA GLU A 78 -3.56 1.73 0.67
C GLU A 78 -3.79 0.22 0.69
N LEU A 79 -4.00 -0.32 1.89
CA LEU A 79 -4.48 -1.68 2.10
C LEU A 79 -5.99 -1.67 2.31
N THR A 80 -6.69 -2.48 1.55
CA THR A 80 -8.15 -2.69 1.61
C THR A 80 -8.49 -4.17 1.56
N TYR A 81 -9.74 -4.50 1.90
CA TYR A 81 -10.25 -5.87 1.89
C TYR A 81 -11.55 -5.91 1.06
N PRO A 82 -11.47 -6.02 -0.28
CA PRO A 82 -12.63 -5.89 -1.16
C PRO A 82 -13.70 -6.96 -0.94
N GLU A 83 -13.30 -8.17 -0.52
CA GLU A 83 -14.23 -9.27 -0.21
C GLU A 83 -14.31 -9.52 1.30
N SER A 84 -14.31 -8.45 2.10
CA SER A 84 -14.39 -8.53 3.57
C SER A 84 -15.62 -9.26 4.11
N HIS A 85 -16.65 -9.43 3.29
CA HIS A 85 -17.84 -10.22 3.60
C HIS A 85 -17.55 -11.73 3.70
N LEU A 86 -16.43 -12.22 3.16
CA LEU A 86 -16.03 -13.62 3.28
C LEU A 86 -15.57 -13.92 4.72
N HIS A 87 -15.93 -15.11 5.24
CA HIS A 87 -15.49 -15.57 6.57
C HIS A 87 -13.96 -15.50 6.69
N GLY A 88 -13.45 -14.58 7.52
CA GLY A 88 -12.01 -14.32 7.67
C GLY A 88 -11.51 -13.00 7.08
N GLY A 89 -12.40 -12.12 6.60
CA GLY A 89 -12.05 -10.74 6.24
C GLY A 89 -11.55 -10.55 4.80
N GLY A 90 -11.67 -11.55 3.94
CA GLY A 90 -11.33 -11.48 2.51
C GLY A 90 -9.82 -11.38 2.21
N PRO A 91 -9.41 -11.52 0.95
CA PRO A 91 -8.02 -11.34 0.57
C PRO A 91 -7.61 -9.87 0.65
N PRO A 92 -6.37 -9.57 1.07
CA PRO A 92 -5.85 -8.22 1.10
C PRO A 92 -5.62 -7.69 -0.32
N LYS A 93 -5.92 -6.40 -0.51
CA LYS A 93 -5.57 -5.62 -1.70
C LYS A 93 -4.68 -4.45 -1.31
N LEU A 94 -3.51 -4.37 -1.92
CA LEU A 94 -2.56 -3.27 -1.76
C LEU A 94 -2.48 -2.44 -3.04
N THR A 95 -2.99 -1.21 -2.97
CA THR A 95 -3.02 -0.26 -4.10
C THR A 95 -2.02 0.86 -3.83
N ARG A 96 -1.10 1.13 -4.74
CA ARG A 96 -0.25 2.33 -4.63
C ARG A 96 -1.13 3.56 -4.82
N LEU A 97 -0.89 4.63 -4.06
CA LEU A 97 -1.64 5.87 -4.18
C LEU A 97 -0.71 6.99 -4.63
N SER A 98 -1.21 7.80 -5.56
CA SER A 98 -0.62 9.08 -5.92
C SER A 98 -0.87 10.10 -4.82
N LEU A 99 -0.07 11.17 -4.80
CA LEU A 99 -0.22 12.24 -3.83
C LEU A 99 -1.65 12.81 -3.79
N GLU A 100 -2.25 13.02 -4.95
CA GLU A 100 -3.60 13.57 -5.08
C GLU A 100 -4.66 12.64 -4.46
N GLU A 101 -4.49 11.32 -4.63
CA GLU A 101 -5.40 10.29 -4.11
C GLU A 101 -5.32 10.17 -2.58
N VAL A 102 -4.18 10.52 -1.98
CA VAL A 102 -4.02 10.51 -0.51
C VAL A 102 -4.65 11.76 0.14
N ARG A 103 -4.55 12.93 -0.52
CA ARG A 103 -4.87 14.23 0.10
C ARG A 103 -6.31 14.36 0.60
N GLN A 104 -7.27 13.81 -0.12
CA GLN A 104 -8.68 13.90 0.26
C GLN A 104 -9.08 12.92 1.38
N PRO A 105 -8.84 11.60 1.26
CA PRO A 105 -9.24 10.64 2.29
C PRO A 105 -8.35 10.70 3.54
N TYR A 106 -7.10 11.16 3.43
CA TYR A 106 -6.13 11.20 4.54
C TYR A 106 -5.52 12.60 4.77
N PRO A 107 -6.32 13.60 5.21
CA PRO A 107 -5.79 14.89 5.64
C PRO A 107 -4.82 14.69 6.80
N GLY A 108 -3.55 15.07 6.62
CA GLY A 108 -2.48 14.96 7.62
C GLY A 108 -1.43 13.86 7.37
N ALA A 109 -1.56 13.05 6.30
CA ALA A 109 -0.51 12.12 5.93
C ALA A 109 0.78 12.85 5.47
N PRO A 110 1.98 12.44 5.93
CA PRO A 110 3.25 13.06 5.56
C PRO A 110 3.51 12.84 4.07
N GLY A 111 3.30 13.88 3.28
CA GLY A 111 3.17 13.78 1.82
C GLY A 111 2.21 14.82 1.30
N SER A 112 1.21 15.23 2.10
CA SER A 112 0.53 16.51 1.89
C SER A 112 1.58 17.60 1.96
N CYS A 113 2.16 17.99 0.83
CA CYS A 113 2.87 19.26 0.71
C CYS A 113 1.85 20.34 1.06
N ALA A 114 1.80 20.70 2.35
CA ALA A 114 1.33 22.00 2.76
C ALA A 114 2.25 22.99 2.03
N GLY A 115 1.62 23.90 1.27
CA GLY A 115 2.30 24.87 0.42
C GLY A 115 3.20 25.83 1.17
#